data_AF-A0A951KEE7-F1
#
_entry.id   AF-A0A951KEE7-F1
#
_cell.length_a   1.000
_cell.length_b   1.000
_cell.length_c   1.000
_cell.angle_alpha   90.00
_cell.angle_beta   90.00
_cell.angle_gamma   90.00
#
_symmetry.space_group_name_H-M   'P 1'
#
loop_
_entity.id
_entity.type
_entity.pdbx_description
1 polymer ?
#
loop_
_entity_poly.entity_id
_entity_poly.type
_entity_poly.pdbx_seq_one_letter_code
_entity_poly.pdbx_strand_id
1 'polypeptide(L)'
;MCSKLNRLLCLLALAFPAFAQLDSAQLRVKFGAPLNREIFRVPPGFDLVVDYGGGNQVCKLQVPALMPTAAKVQNTGDMKQKMYEFLAELVPTSIRGKELGRGMGATGAFSTIGFIEYEHVMIVETYRGSNDTITIRFKNSACQQPEQ
;
A
#
# COMPACT_ATOMS: atom_id res chain seq x y z
N MET A 1 -8.78 35.61 -44.84
CA MET A 1 -8.23 34.69 -45.85
C MET A 1 -7.00 33.98 -45.28
N CYS A 2 -7.16 32.78 -44.72
CA CYS A 2 -6.01 31.95 -44.36
C CYS A 2 -5.39 31.43 -45.66
N SER A 3 -4.19 31.94 -45.99
CA SER A 3 -3.37 31.46 -47.10
C SER A 3 -3.20 29.94 -47.00
N LYS A 4 -3.24 29.22 -48.14
CA LYS A 4 -3.07 27.77 -48.21
C LYS A 4 -1.75 27.29 -47.58
N LEU A 5 -0.75 28.18 -47.50
CA LEU A 5 0.54 27.95 -46.82
C LEU A 5 0.41 27.87 -45.28
N ASN A 6 -0.60 28.52 -44.71
CA ASN A 6 -0.87 28.59 -43.27
C ASN A 6 -1.61 27.34 -42.74
N ARG A 7 -2.25 26.56 -43.62
CA ARG A 7 -2.92 25.30 -43.25
C ARG A 7 -1.95 24.13 -43.05
N LEU A 8 -0.83 24.09 -43.77
CA LEU A 8 0.19 23.05 -43.59
C LEU A 8 0.95 23.22 -42.28
N LEU A 9 1.28 24.47 -41.90
CA LEU A 9 1.98 24.76 -40.64
C LEU A 9 1.11 24.45 -39.40
N CYS A 10 -0.20 24.66 -39.45
CA CYS A 10 -1.10 24.30 -38.35
C CYS A 10 -1.25 22.79 -38.14
N LEU A 11 -1.08 21.96 -39.18
CA LEU A 11 -1.16 20.49 -39.06
C LEU A 11 0.13 19.88 -38.50
N LEU A 12 1.28 20.50 -38.74
CA LEU A 12 2.56 20.10 -38.15
C LEU A 12 2.68 20.46 -36.66
N ALA A 13 1.96 21.48 -36.18
CA ALA A 13 1.99 21.93 -34.79
C ALA A 13 1.15 21.08 -33.82
N LEU A 14 0.35 20.12 -34.29
CA LEU A 14 -0.44 19.21 -33.45
C LEU A 14 0.22 17.84 -33.25
N ALA A 15 1.35 17.58 -33.92
CA ALA A 15 2.19 16.41 -33.68
C ALA A 15 3.30 16.75 -32.67
N PHE A 16 2.95 17.37 -31.54
CA PHE A 16 3.91 17.47 -30.43
C PHE A 16 4.09 16.08 -29.80
N PRO A 17 5.32 15.78 -29.38
CA PRO A 17 5.85 14.43 -29.40
C PRO A 17 5.34 13.61 -28.21
N ALA A 18 4.93 12.37 -28.47
CA ALA A 18 4.83 11.32 -27.44
C ALA A 18 6.16 11.07 -26.68
N PHE A 19 7.24 11.76 -27.06
CA PHE A 19 8.58 11.67 -26.48
C PHE A 19 8.73 12.37 -25.11
N ALA A 20 7.69 13.02 -24.59
CA ALA A 20 7.66 13.56 -23.22
C ALA A 20 6.95 12.64 -22.21
N GLN A 21 6.63 11.40 -22.60
CA GLN A 21 5.99 10.43 -21.71
C GLN A 21 6.96 9.30 -21.38
N LEU A 22 7.11 9.03 -20.08
CA LEU A 22 7.82 7.86 -19.59
C LEU A 22 6.86 6.67 -19.62
N ASP A 23 7.17 5.66 -20.42
CA ASP A 23 6.31 4.48 -20.54
C ASP A 23 6.77 3.33 -19.62
N SER A 24 5.92 2.30 -19.55
CA SER A 24 6.18 1.15 -18.70
C SER A 24 7.36 0.28 -19.17
N ALA A 25 7.75 0.34 -20.45
CA ALA A 25 8.92 -0.39 -20.95
C ALA A 25 10.21 0.28 -20.48
N GLN A 26 10.27 1.61 -20.58
CA GLN A 26 11.39 2.42 -20.10
C GLN A 26 11.61 2.25 -18.59
N LEU A 27 10.52 2.20 -17.80
CA LEU A 27 10.60 1.91 -16.37
C LEU A 27 11.16 0.51 -16.08
N ARG A 28 10.75 -0.50 -16.84
CA ARG A 28 11.23 -1.88 -16.66
C ARG A 28 12.71 -2.06 -17.04
N VAL A 29 13.19 -1.35 -18.06
CA VAL A 29 14.62 -1.34 -18.40
C VAL A 29 15.44 -0.75 -17.26
N LYS A 30 14.94 0.30 -16.60
CA LYS A 30 15.67 1.00 -15.54
C LYS A 30 15.60 0.33 -14.17
N PHE A 31 14.44 -0.22 -13.82
CA PHE A 31 14.15 -0.71 -12.47
C PHE A 31 13.82 -2.21 -12.40
N GLY A 32 13.74 -2.90 -13.53
CA GLY A 32 13.37 -4.32 -13.61
C GLY A 32 11.87 -4.55 -13.64
N ALA A 33 11.46 -5.80 -13.38
CA ALA A 33 10.06 -6.16 -13.32
C ALA A 33 9.35 -5.38 -12.18
N PRO A 34 8.11 -4.91 -12.38
CA PRO A 34 7.38 -4.24 -11.32
C PRO A 34 7.10 -5.21 -10.16
N LEU A 35 6.91 -4.65 -8.97
CA LEU A 35 6.40 -5.41 -7.83
C LEU A 35 5.02 -6.00 -8.17
N ASN A 36 4.75 -7.22 -7.69
CA ASN A 36 3.42 -7.81 -7.75
C ASN A 36 2.56 -7.16 -6.65
N ARG A 37 2.08 -5.95 -6.93
CA ARG A 37 1.39 -5.08 -5.98
C ARG A 37 0.08 -4.57 -6.56
N GLU A 38 -0.95 -4.58 -5.74
CA GLU A 38 -2.22 -3.92 -6.00
C GLU A 38 -2.50 -2.87 -4.92
N ILE A 39 -3.25 -1.84 -5.30
CA ILE A 39 -3.71 -0.78 -4.40
C ILE A 39 -5.23 -0.68 -4.57
N PHE A 40 -5.97 -0.99 -3.51
CA PHE A 40 -7.42 -0.90 -3.47
C PHE A 40 -7.85 0.36 -2.74
N ARG A 41 -8.74 1.14 -3.35
CA ARG A 41 -9.35 2.31 -2.70
C ARG A 41 -10.52 1.84 -1.84
N VAL A 42 -10.36 1.89 -0.52
CA VAL A 42 -11.33 1.39 0.46
C VAL A 42 -12.17 2.56 1.02
N PRO A 43 -13.51 2.49 0.97
CA PRO A 43 -14.37 3.42 1.71
C PRO A 43 -14.10 3.33 3.23
N PRO A 44 -13.96 4.45 3.96
CA PRO A 44 -14.37 5.81 3.59
C PRO A 44 -13.29 6.68 2.92
N GLY A 45 -12.15 6.14 2.47
CA GLY A 45 -11.19 6.90 1.66
C GLY A 45 -9.72 6.69 2.03
N PHE A 46 -9.29 5.44 2.22
CA PHE A 46 -7.87 5.09 2.32
C PHE A 46 -7.50 4.03 1.29
N ASP A 47 -6.20 3.78 1.18
CA ASP A 47 -5.65 2.78 0.29
C ASP A 47 -5.25 1.55 1.10
N LEU A 48 -5.71 0.38 0.67
CA LEU A 48 -5.19 -0.91 1.08
C LEU A 48 -4.13 -1.32 0.06
N VAL A 49 -2.88 -1.38 0.50
CA VAL A 49 -1.76 -1.83 -0.34
C VAL A 49 -1.55 -3.33 -0.12
N VAL A 50 -1.55 -4.10 -1.20
CA VAL A 50 -1.41 -5.56 -1.17
C VAL A 50 -0.16 -5.94 -1.96
N ASP A 51 0.78 -6.64 -1.32
CA ASP A 51 1.90 -7.28 -2.01
C ASP A 51 1.66 -8.78 -2.09
N TYR A 52 1.85 -9.33 -3.28
CA TYR A 52 1.70 -10.76 -3.59
C TYR A 52 3.04 -11.45 -3.77
N GLY A 53 3.10 -12.71 -3.36
CA GLY A 53 4.23 -13.61 -3.59
C GLY A 53 3.98 -14.59 -4.73
N GLY A 54 4.64 -15.75 -4.65
CA GLY A 54 4.44 -16.84 -5.61
C GLY A 54 2.99 -17.29 -5.69
N GLY A 55 2.52 -17.65 -6.89
CA GLY A 55 1.15 -18.13 -7.10
C GLY A 55 0.05 -17.10 -6.80
N ASN A 56 0.38 -15.80 -6.82
CA ASN A 56 -0.53 -14.69 -6.49
C ASN A 56 -1.12 -14.78 -5.08
N GLN A 57 -0.37 -15.36 -4.14
CA GLN A 57 -0.78 -15.41 -2.73
C GLN A 57 -0.45 -14.09 -2.03
N VAL A 58 -1.37 -13.60 -1.20
CA VAL A 58 -1.17 -12.37 -0.43
C VAL A 58 -0.07 -12.58 0.60
N CYS A 59 0.92 -11.69 0.59
CA CYS A 59 2.07 -11.73 1.48
C CYS A 59 2.12 -10.55 2.44
N LYS A 60 1.70 -9.39 1.98
CA LYS A 60 1.65 -8.17 2.80
C LYS A 60 0.37 -7.41 2.54
N LEU A 61 -0.28 -6.97 3.61
CA LEU A 61 -1.33 -5.96 3.58
C LEU A 61 -0.83 -4.75 4.35
N GLN A 62 -1.08 -3.55 3.86
CA GLN A 62 -0.73 -2.33 4.56
C GLN A 62 -1.88 -1.33 4.49
N VAL A 63 -2.21 -0.77 5.65
CA VAL A 63 -3.24 0.25 5.84
C VAL A 63 -2.73 1.36 6.76
N PRO A 64 -3.41 2.52 6.80
CA PRO A 64 -3.17 3.51 7.84
C PRO A 64 -3.44 2.93 9.24
N ALA A 65 -2.73 3.41 10.27
CA ALA A 65 -2.98 2.96 11.63
C ALA A 65 -4.31 3.45 12.22
N LEU A 66 -4.86 4.53 11.67
CA LEU A 66 -6.13 5.11 12.10
C LEU A 66 -7.10 5.18 10.92
N MET A 67 -8.35 4.80 11.15
CA MET A 67 -9.42 4.94 10.16
C MET A 67 -9.58 6.41 9.75
N PRO A 68 -9.52 6.76 8.46
CA PRO A 68 -9.74 8.14 8.03
C PRO A 68 -11.14 8.62 8.42
N THR A 69 -11.23 9.89 8.81
CA THR A 69 -12.51 10.53 9.12
C THR A 69 -12.52 11.97 8.61
N ALA A 70 -13.68 12.40 8.11
CA ALA A 70 -13.93 13.80 7.79
C ALA A 70 -14.43 14.61 9.02
N ALA A 71 -14.57 13.97 10.18
CA ALA A 71 -15.02 14.62 11.39
C ALA A 71 -14.01 15.67 11.87
N LYS A 72 -14.52 16.84 12.29
CA LYS A 72 -13.69 17.94 12.84
C LYS A 72 -13.05 17.58 14.18
N VAL A 73 -13.68 16.68 14.94
CA VAL A 73 -13.16 16.15 16.21
C VAL A 73 -12.70 14.72 15.96
N GLN A 74 -11.41 14.46 16.20
CA GLN A 74 -10.80 13.16 16.01
C GLN A 74 -10.74 12.44 17.36
N ASN A 75 -11.54 11.39 17.52
CA ASN A 75 -11.35 10.43 18.60
C ASN A 75 -10.42 9.32 18.10
N THR A 76 -9.14 9.39 18.48
CA THR A 76 -8.13 8.42 18.07
C THR A 76 -8.45 7.01 18.54
N GLY A 77 -9.13 6.85 19.68
CA GLY A 77 -9.61 5.57 20.17
C GLY A 77 -10.63 4.94 19.24
N ASP A 78 -11.66 5.69 18.85
CA ASP A 78 -12.70 5.22 17.93
C ASP A 78 -12.14 4.93 16.53
N MET A 79 -11.24 5.78 16.04
CA MET A 79 -10.58 5.58 14.74
C MET A 79 -9.69 4.33 14.73
N LYS A 80 -8.97 4.09 15.83
CA LYS A 80 -8.20 2.86 16.02
C LYS A 80 -9.14 1.66 16.03
N GLN A 81 -10.17 1.67 16.86
CA GLN A 81 -11.15 0.59 16.98
C GLN A 81 -11.76 0.19 15.62
N LYS A 82 -12.25 1.18 14.85
CA LYS A 82 -12.79 0.95 13.50
C LYS A 82 -11.77 0.35 12.52
N MET A 83 -10.50 0.72 12.64
CA MET A 83 -9.45 0.12 11.83
C MET A 83 -9.22 -1.36 12.19
N TYR A 84 -9.26 -1.74 13.46
CA TYR A 84 -9.16 -3.17 13.82
C TYR A 84 -10.41 -3.96 13.45
N GLU A 85 -11.59 -3.34 13.46
CA GLU A 85 -12.81 -3.98 12.92
C GLU A 85 -12.65 -4.29 11.44
N PHE A 86 -12.16 -3.32 10.65
CA PHE A 86 -11.82 -3.54 9.24
C PHE A 86 -10.77 -4.65 9.08
N LEU A 87 -9.70 -4.66 9.87
CA LEU A 87 -8.67 -5.70 9.79
C LEU A 87 -9.19 -7.07 10.22
N ALA A 88 -10.13 -7.14 11.16
CA ALA A 88 -10.76 -8.38 11.59
C ALA A 88 -11.72 -8.96 10.54
N GLU A 89 -12.36 -8.10 9.74
CA GLU A 89 -13.14 -8.51 8.56
C GLU A 89 -12.21 -9.01 7.44
N LEU A 90 -11.12 -8.28 7.18
CA LEU A 90 -10.17 -8.61 6.12
C LEU A 90 -9.36 -9.88 6.41
N VAL A 91 -8.95 -10.06 7.67
CA VAL A 91 -8.17 -11.22 8.14
C VAL A 91 -8.83 -11.80 9.39
N PRO A 92 -9.95 -12.55 9.21
CA PRO A 92 -10.69 -13.14 10.30
C PRO A 92 -9.89 -14.22 11.03
N THR A 93 -10.37 -14.63 12.21
CA THR A 93 -9.72 -15.63 13.07
C THR A 93 -9.38 -16.93 12.33
N SER A 94 -10.25 -17.37 11.41
CA SER A 94 -10.03 -18.56 10.58
C SER A 94 -8.82 -18.43 9.65
N ILE A 95 -8.43 -17.20 9.27
CA ILE A 95 -7.24 -16.92 8.47
C ILE A 95 -6.02 -16.70 9.37
N ARG A 96 -6.11 -15.78 10.34
CA ARG A 96 -4.93 -15.43 11.17
C ARG A 96 -4.47 -16.54 12.11
N GLY A 97 -5.40 -17.38 12.57
CA GLY A 97 -5.16 -18.39 13.60
C GLY A 97 -5.12 -17.82 15.02
N LYS A 98 -4.54 -18.58 15.95
CA LYS A 98 -4.42 -18.21 17.36
C LYS A 98 -3.32 -17.16 17.59
N GLU A 99 -3.53 -16.23 18.53
CA GLU A 99 -2.48 -15.34 19.00
C GLU A 99 -1.41 -16.13 19.76
N LEU A 100 -0.15 -15.96 19.34
CA LEU A 100 1.03 -16.56 19.95
C LEU A 100 1.70 -15.60 20.93
N GLY A 101 1.63 -14.29 20.67
CA GLY A 101 2.18 -13.28 21.56
C GLY A 101 2.05 -11.86 21.01
N ARG A 102 2.44 -10.89 21.84
CA ARG A 102 2.48 -9.47 21.48
C ARG A 102 3.66 -8.78 22.14
N GLY A 103 4.14 -7.72 21.51
CA GLY A 103 5.27 -6.95 22.02
C GLY A 103 5.31 -5.54 21.45
N MET A 104 6.25 -4.76 21.99
CA MET A 104 6.55 -3.40 21.57
C MET A 104 8.07 -3.24 21.56
N GLY A 105 8.61 -2.62 20.52
CA GLY A 105 10.02 -2.28 20.40
C GLY A 105 10.20 -0.85 19.95
N ALA A 106 11.41 -0.31 20.13
CA ALA A 106 11.81 0.96 19.54
C ALA A 106 12.66 0.70 18.31
N THR A 107 12.29 1.29 17.17
CA THR A 107 13.10 1.32 15.95
C THR A 107 13.80 2.69 15.88
N GLY A 108 14.80 2.89 16.75
CA GLY A 108 15.50 4.17 16.87
C GLY A 108 14.80 5.19 17.78
N ALA A 109 15.28 6.43 17.76
CA ALA A 109 14.95 7.43 18.78
C ALA A 109 13.50 7.96 18.74
N PHE A 110 12.83 7.93 17.58
CA PHE A 110 11.53 8.56 17.37
C PHE A 110 10.50 7.64 16.70
N SER A 111 10.75 6.32 16.68
CA SER A 111 9.76 5.39 16.16
C SER A 111 9.65 4.14 17.00
N THR A 112 8.42 3.74 17.25
CA THR A 112 8.10 2.51 17.97
C THR A 112 7.37 1.56 17.04
N ILE A 113 7.54 0.27 17.31
CA ILE A 113 6.92 -0.80 16.54
C ILE A 113 6.19 -1.72 17.51
N GLY A 114 4.87 -1.81 17.36
CA GLY A 114 4.05 -2.82 18.02
C GLY A 114 3.97 -4.05 17.13
N PHE A 115 3.98 -5.24 17.71
CA PHE A 115 3.71 -6.45 16.95
C PHE A 115 2.78 -7.39 17.72
N ILE A 116 1.88 -8.03 16.99
CA ILE A 116 1.03 -9.12 17.47
C ILE A 116 1.26 -10.28 16.52
N GLU A 117 1.73 -11.38 17.08
CA GLU A 117 2.04 -12.59 16.34
C GLU A 117 0.91 -13.59 16.49
N TYR A 118 0.41 -14.07 15.34
CA TYR A 118 -0.54 -15.17 15.25
C TYR A 118 0.10 -16.37 14.54
N GLU A 119 -0.59 -17.50 14.50
CA GLU A 119 -0.13 -18.72 13.81
C GLU A 119 0.20 -18.48 12.34
N HIS A 120 -0.66 -17.78 11.60
CA HIS A 120 -0.51 -17.62 10.14
C HIS A 120 -0.16 -16.20 9.70
N VAL A 121 -0.24 -15.22 10.61
CA VAL A 121 0.07 -13.81 10.29
C VAL A 121 0.82 -13.12 11.41
N MET A 122 1.50 -12.04 11.07
CA MET A 122 2.07 -11.08 12.01
C MET A 122 1.52 -9.70 11.70
N ILE A 123 0.91 -9.06 12.70
CA ILE A 123 0.44 -7.67 12.60
C ILE A 123 1.53 -6.78 13.19
N VAL A 124 1.95 -5.77 12.43
CA VAL A 124 3.03 -4.86 12.78
C VAL A 124 2.52 -3.43 12.68
N GLU A 125 2.56 -2.70 13.78
CA GLU A 125 2.11 -1.32 13.90
C GLU A 125 3.33 -0.43 13.99
N THR A 126 3.52 0.46 13.03
CA THR A 126 4.65 1.40 13.02
C THR A 126 4.15 2.77 13.41
N TYR A 127 4.73 3.33 14.48
CA TYR A 127 4.42 4.66 14.98
C TYR A 127 5.58 5.61 14.66
N ARG A 128 5.34 6.56 13.76
CA ARG A 128 6.28 7.60 13.28
C ARG A 128 5.66 9.00 13.33
N GLY A 129 4.52 9.17 14.01
CA GLY A 129 3.82 10.45 14.16
C GLY A 129 2.69 10.59 13.16
N SER A 130 2.95 11.16 11.98
CA SER A 130 1.90 11.44 10.99
C SER A 130 1.66 10.33 9.96
N ASN A 131 2.58 9.36 9.87
CA ASN A 131 2.59 8.30 8.86
C ASN A 131 2.52 6.91 9.48
N ASP A 132 1.68 6.78 10.50
CA ASP A 132 1.51 5.52 11.22
C ASP A 132 0.77 4.51 10.34
N THR A 133 1.27 3.27 10.32
CA THR A 133 0.72 2.21 9.47
C THR A 133 0.57 0.91 10.24
N ILE A 134 -0.41 0.11 9.83
CA ILE A 134 -0.56 -1.28 10.24
C ILE A 134 -0.22 -2.15 9.03
N THR A 135 0.71 -3.07 9.22
CA THR A 135 1.12 -4.04 8.23
C THR A 135 0.77 -5.44 8.70
N ILE A 136 0.02 -6.20 7.90
CA ILE A 136 -0.19 -7.63 8.13
C ILE A 136 0.76 -8.39 7.20
N ARG A 137 1.59 -9.26 7.76
CA ARG A 137 2.48 -10.16 7.02
C ARG A 137 1.98 -11.60 7.14
N PHE A 138 1.80 -12.28 6.02
CA PHE A 138 1.42 -13.69 6.00
C PHE A 138 2.65 -14.59 6.12
N LYS A 139 2.59 -15.58 7.00
CA LYS A 139 3.65 -16.56 7.25
C LYS A 139 3.54 -17.74 6.28
N ASN A 140 3.61 -17.44 4.99
CA ASN A 140 3.50 -18.44 3.93
C ASN A 140 4.85 -18.62 3.22
N SER A 141 5.19 -19.86 2.83
CA SER A 141 6.40 -20.15 2.05
C SER A 141 6.44 -19.42 0.71
N ALA A 142 5.27 -19.13 0.10
CA ALA A 142 5.18 -18.29 -1.10
C ALA A 142 5.61 -16.83 -0.88
N CYS A 143 5.70 -16.38 0.38
CA CYS A 143 6.06 -15.03 0.80
C CYS A 143 7.49 -14.91 1.30
N GLN A 144 8.23 -16.02 1.36
CA GLN A 144 9.66 -16.02 1.62
C GLN A 144 10.39 -15.61 0.34
N GLN A 145 10.43 -14.30 0.06
CA GLN A 145 11.43 -13.79 -0.87
C GLN A 145 12.79 -13.81 -0.17
N PRO A 146 13.87 -14.28 -0.82
CA PRO A 146 15.21 -14.03 -0.30
C PRO A 146 15.40 -12.52 -0.20
N GLU A 147 15.79 -12.02 0.97
CA GLU A 147 16.33 -10.67 1.10
C GLU A 147 17.43 -10.51 0.04
N GLN A 148 17.22 -9.59 -0.92
CA GLN A 148 18.24 -9.15 -1.87
C GLN A 148 18.91 -7.90 -1.34
#